data_AF-A0AAN9VSM1-F1
#
_entry.id   AF-A0AAN9VSM1-F1
#
_cell.length_a   1.000
_cell.length_b   1.000
_cell.length_c   1.000
_cell.angle_alpha   90.00
_cell.angle_beta   90.00
_cell.angle_gamma   90.00
#
_symmetry.space_group_name_H-M   'P 1'
#
loop_
_entity.id
_entity.type
_entity.pdbx_description
1 polymer ?
#
loop_
_entity_poly.entity_id
_entity_poly.type
_entity_poly.pdbx_seq_one_letter_code
_entity_poly.pdbx_strand_id
1 'polypeptide(L)' 'MKLVLLLGLLAIVVVGQDPRACPRMPSPVCGTYSNGTNSTFPNFCVFSNQQLKDPGLTYVGEGACAGS' A
#
# COMPACT_ATOMS: atom_id res chain seq x y z
N MET A 1 23.79 35.72 -28.20
CA MET A 1 22.55 35.11 -28.74
C MET A 1 22.80 33.61 -28.87
N LYS A 2 22.20 32.67 -28.17
CA LYS A 2 21.13 32.63 -27.17
C LYS A 2 21.62 31.78 -25.98
N LEU A 3 21.31 32.29 -24.80
CA LEU A 3 21.35 31.62 -23.51
C LEU A 3 20.14 30.66 -23.40
N VAL A 4 20.24 29.68 -22.50
CA VAL A 4 19.17 28.91 -21.82
C VAL A 4 18.95 27.45 -22.32
N LEU A 5 19.50 26.52 -21.52
CA LEU A 5 18.89 25.32 -20.89
C LEU A 5 18.15 24.32 -21.81
N LEU A 6 18.39 23.00 -21.71
CA LEU A 6 17.81 22.18 -20.65
C LEU A 6 18.63 20.89 -20.43
N LEU A 7 19.46 20.89 -19.39
CA LEU A 7 19.92 19.68 -18.69
C LEU A 7 18.76 19.06 -17.87
N GLY A 8 17.60 18.82 -18.49
CA GLY A 8 16.32 18.65 -17.78
C GLY A 8 15.39 17.56 -18.32
N LEU A 9 15.91 16.47 -18.89
CA LEU A 9 15.07 15.35 -19.36
C LEU A 9 15.31 14.01 -18.63
N LEU A 10 16.13 13.98 -17.58
CA LEU A 10 16.18 12.86 -16.62
C LEU A 10 15.38 13.12 -15.33
N ALA A 11 14.79 14.31 -15.19
CA ALA A 11 13.83 14.63 -14.14
C ALA A 11 12.38 14.53 -14.61
N ILE A 12 12.13 13.83 -15.73
CA ILE A 12 10.77 13.46 -16.11
C ILE A 12 10.37 12.37 -15.11
N VAL A 13 9.42 12.71 -14.23
CA VAL A 13 8.75 11.86 -13.25
C VAL A 13 9.56 11.39 -12.02
N VAL A 14 9.94 12.31 -11.13
CA VAL A 14 9.75 12.03 -9.68
C VAL A 14 8.24 12.08 -9.39
N VAL A 15 7.45 11.23 -10.04
CA VAL A 15 6.11 10.92 -9.54
C VAL A 15 6.41 10.14 -8.27
N GLY A 16 6.17 10.73 -7.11
CA GLY A 16 6.49 10.13 -5.81
C GLY A 16 5.99 8.69 -5.72
N GLN A 17 6.88 7.74 -6.00
CA GLN A 17 6.64 6.32 -5.81
C GLN A 17 6.95 6.08 -4.32
N ASP A 18 6.06 6.49 -3.42
CA ASP A 18 6.15 5.91 -2.08
C ASP A 18 5.90 4.41 -2.26
N PRO A 19 6.85 3.52 -1.91
CA PRO A 19 6.64 2.08 -2.05
C PRO A 19 5.43 1.57 -1.25
N ARG A 20 4.88 2.40 -0.35
CA ARG A 20 3.68 2.14 0.44
C ARG A 20 2.43 2.84 -0.12
N ALA A 21 2.52 3.56 -1.23
CA ALA A 21 1.35 4.13 -1.87
C ALA A 21 0.45 3.02 -2.40
N CYS A 22 -0.82 3.03 -1.97
CA CYS A 22 -1.82 2.08 -2.44
C CYS A 22 -2.87 2.76 -3.32
N PRO A 23 -3.38 2.04 -4.34
CA PRO A 23 -4.53 2.52 -5.11
C PRO A 23 -5.74 2.67 -4.18
N ARG A 24 -6.60 3.65 -4.49
CA ARG A 24 -7.86 3.89 -3.74
C ARG A 24 -9.01 2.97 -4.18
N MET A 25 -8.71 1.93 -4.95
CA MET A 25 -9.71 0.96 -5.39
C MET A 25 -10.03 0.00 -4.22
N PRO A 26 -11.28 -0.04 -3.74
CA PRO A 26 -11.66 -0.93 -2.66
C PRO A 26 -11.79 -2.37 -3.17
N SER A 27 -11.09 -3.29 -2.51
CA SER A 27 -11.14 -4.74 -2.74
C SER A 27 -10.79 -5.42 -1.42
N PRO A 28 -11.71 -5.40 -0.43
CA PRO A 28 -11.38 -5.67 0.96
C PRO A 28 -10.80 -7.08 1.16
N VAL A 29 -9.93 -7.20 2.16
CA VAL A 29 -9.36 -8.48 2.60
C VAL A 29 -9.37 -8.57 4.12
N CYS A 30 -9.47 -9.79 4.65
CA CYS A 30 -9.38 -10.07 6.08
C CYS A 30 -7.99 -10.58 6.43
N GLY A 31 -7.44 -10.09 7.55
CA GLY A 31 -6.21 -10.61 8.14
C GLY A 31 -6.29 -10.67 9.67
N THR A 32 -5.40 -11.45 10.28
CA THR A 32 -5.29 -11.62 11.74
C THR A 32 -3.92 -11.16 12.21
N TYR A 33 -3.89 -10.15 13.08
CA TYR A 33 -2.66 -9.66 13.72
C TYR A 33 -2.02 -10.74 14.60
N SER A 34 -0.75 -10.56 14.94
CA SER A 34 0.00 -11.48 15.83
C SER A 34 -0.64 -11.66 17.21
N ASN A 35 -1.46 -10.69 17.65
CA ASN A 35 -2.20 -10.77 18.91
C ASN A 35 -3.55 -11.53 18.80
N GLY A 36 -3.85 -12.12 17.64
CA GLY A 36 -5.10 -12.83 17.36
C GLY A 36 -6.27 -11.93 16.94
N THR A 37 -6.08 -10.62 16.80
CA THR A 37 -7.15 -9.69 16.41
C THR A 37 -7.37 -9.70 14.90
N ASN A 38 -8.60 -9.92 14.45
CA ASN A 38 -8.98 -9.84 13.05
C ASN A 38 -9.18 -8.38 12.62
N SER A 39 -8.82 -8.04 11.39
CA SER A 39 -9.04 -6.71 10.82
C SER A 39 -9.27 -6.76 9.32
N THR A 40 -10.21 -5.93 8.88
CA THR A 40 -10.49 -5.73 7.46
C THR A 40 -9.59 -4.64 6.90
N PHE A 41 -8.91 -4.94 5.80
CA PHE A 41 -8.08 -3.99 5.08
C PHE A 41 -8.78 -3.57 3.78
N PRO A 42 -8.70 -2.29 3.36
CA PRO A 42 -9.40 -1.80 2.18
C PRO A 42 -9.02 -2.50 0.88
N ASN A 43 -7.77 -2.98 0.79
CA ASN A 43 -7.27 -3.83 -0.27
C ASN A 43 -5.98 -4.55 0.14
N PHE A 44 -5.53 -5.49 -0.70
CA PHE A 44 -4.33 -6.28 -0.46
C PHE A 44 -3.06 -5.42 -0.31
N CYS A 45 -2.93 -4.31 -1.05
CA CYS A 45 -1.78 -3.41 -0.89
C CYS A 45 -1.70 -2.82 0.53
N VAL A 46 -2.82 -2.34 1.07
CA VAL A 46 -2.85 -1.80 2.44
C VAL A 46 -2.56 -2.90 3.47
N PHE A 47 -3.07 -4.12 3.25
CA PHE A 47 -2.76 -5.29 4.07
C PHE A 47 -1.24 -5.59 4.06
N SER A 48 -0.61 -5.70 2.90
CA SER A 48 0.83 -5.97 2.78
C SER A 48 1.70 -4.88 3.42
N ASN A 49 1.29 -3.61 3.30
CA ASN A 49 1.97 -2.53 4.01
C ASN A 49 1.87 -2.66 5.53
N GLN A 50 0.76 -3.21 6.04
CA GLN A 50 0.60 -3.43 7.47
C GLN A 50 1.49 -4.57 7.97
N GLN A 51 1.83 -5.56 7.13
CA GLN A 51 2.80 -6.61 7.49
C GLN A 51 4.21 -6.06 7.78
N LEU A 52 4.55 -4.87 7.25
CA LEU A 52 5.80 -4.18 7.61
C LEU A 52 5.81 -3.70 9.07
N LYS A 53 4.64 -3.53 9.68
CA LYS A 53 4.47 -3.11 11.08
C LYS A 53 4.22 -4.29 12.01
N ASP A 54 3.52 -5.31 11.51
CA ASP A 54 3.32 -6.58 12.20
C ASP A 54 3.68 -7.75 11.26
N PRO A 55 4.92 -8.26 11.31
CA PRO A 55 5.34 -9.38 10.46
C PRO A 55 4.56 -10.68 10.67
N GLY A 56 3.83 -10.83 11.79
CA GLY A 56 2.95 -11.98 12.02
C GLY A 56 1.49 -11.73 11.65
N LEU A 57 1.17 -10.60 11.02
CA LEU A 57 -0.13 -10.39 10.38
C LEU A 57 -0.33 -11.40 9.25
N THR A 58 -1.29 -12.30 9.44
CA THR A 58 -1.62 -13.38 8.51
C THR A 58 -2.82 -13.03 7.65
N TYR A 59 -2.83 -13.49 6.40
CA TYR A 59 -3.96 -13.36 5.50
C TYR A 59 -5.00 -14.44 5.80
N VAL A 60 -6.26 -14.05 5.94
CA VAL A 60 -7.38 -14.96 6.25
C VAL A 60 -8.22 -15.25 5.00
N GLY A 61 -8.53 -14.23 4.21
CA GLY A 61 -9.37 -14.40 3.03
C GLY A 61 -9.78 -13.09 2.35
N GLU A 62 -10.45 -13.24 1.22
CA GLU A 62 -11.06 -12.12 0.51
C GLU A 62 -12.31 -11.61 1.23
N GLY A 63 -12.60 -10.32 1.08
CA GLY A 63 -13.73 -9.66 1.73
C GLY A 63 -13.40 -9.12 3.12
N ALA A 64 -14.42 -8.58 3.78
CA ALA A 64 -14.31 -8.15 5.17
C ALA A 64 -14.21 -9.35 6.12
N CYS A 65 -13.56 -9.16 7.27
CA CYS A 65 -13.62 -10.17 8.33
C CYS A 65 -15.07 -10.36 8.80
N ALA A 66 -15.49 -11.61 8.95
CA ALA A 66 -16.78 -11.94 9.53
C ALA A 66 -16.74 -11.66 11.05
N GLY A 67 -17.52 -10.66 11.50
CA GLY A 67 -17.74 -10.38 12.92
C GLY A 67 -16.66 -9.50 13.56
N SER A 68 -17.07 -8.28 13.92
CA SER A 68 -16.47 -7.47 15.00
C SER A 68 -16.81 -8.04 16.37
#